data_AF-A0A4V2Z8R5-F1
#
_entry.id   AF-A0A4V2Z8R5-F1
#
_cell.length_a   1.000
_cell.length_b   1.000
_cell.length_c   1.000
_cell.angle_alpha   90.00
_cell.angle_beta   90.00
_cell.angle_gamma   90.00
#
_symmetry.space_group_name_H-M   'P 1'
#
loop_
_entity.id
_entity.type
_entity.pdbx_description
1 polymer ?
#
loop_
_entity_poly.entity_id
_entity_poly.type
_entity_poly.pdbx_seq_one_letter_code
_entity_poly.pdbx_strand_id
1 'polypeptide(L)'
;MRRPPPIMWVCGTHMIGGGRTWEGFDYLATVIHCHSKMVVGRAMADHYRTSLVCDAIDTAAGKMEMQQGCVFRSDRGWNYTHD
;
A
#
# COMPACT_ATOMS: atom_id res chain seq x y z
N MET A 1 17.17 -11.49 -23.38
CA MET A 1 17.15 -11.62 -21.91
C MET A 1 15.85 -10.97 -21.41
N ARG A 2 14.88 -11.73 -20.88
CA ARG A 2 13.67 -11.12 -20.30
C ARG A 2 14.07 -10.49 -18.96
N ARG A 3 13.73 -9.21 -18.75
CA ARG A 3 13.94 -8.56 -17.43
C ARG A 3 13.13 -9.33 -16.39
N PRO A 4 13.65 -9.52 -15.16
CA PRO A 4 12.85 -10.11 -14.08
C PRO A 4 11.59 -9.25 -13.88
N PRO A 5 10.45 -9.86 -13.52
CA PRO A 5 9.22 -9.12 -13.32
C PRO A 5 9.39 -8.06 -12.22
N PRO A 6 8.70 -6.91 -12.32
CA PRO A 6 8.81 -5.84 -11.35
C PRO A 6 8.36 -6.33 -9.98
N ILE A 7 9.16 -6.04 -8.96
CA ILE A 7 8.77 -6.20 -7.57
C ILE A 7 8.00 -4.95 -7.18
N MET A 8 6.78 -5.12 -6.68
CA MET A 8 5.99 -4.06 -6.07
C MET A 8 6.03 -4.21 -4.56
N TRP A 9 6.15 -3.09 -3.85
CA TRP A 9 6.05 -3.08 -2.40
C TRP A 9 4.73 -2.47 -2.01
N VAL A 10 3.99 -3.16 -1.17
CA VAL A 10 2.86 -2.57 -0.46
C VAL A 10 3.43 -2.03 0.85
N CYS A 11 3.47 -0.71 1.01
CA CYS A 11 3.82 -0.11 2.27
C CYS A 11 2.65 -0.33 3.24
N GLY A 12 2.97 -0.85 4.43
CA GLY A 12 2.04 -1.12 5.52
C GLY A 12 1.21 0.11 5.87
N THR A 13 0.01 -0.16 6.35
CA THR A 13 -0.96 0.87 6.70
C THR A 13 -0.45 1.71 7.85
N HIS A 14 -0.18 2.98 7.57
CA HIS A 14 0.13 3.94 8.62
C HIS A 14 -1.16 4.62 9.04
N MET A 15 -1.40 4.71 10.35
CA MET A 15 -2.38 5.66 10.87
C MET A 15 -1.89 7.07 10.54
N ILE A 16 -2.68 7.81 9.79
CA ILE A 16 -2.42 9.17 9.36
C ILE A 16 -3.32 10.08 10.17
N GLY A 17 -2.98 10.26 11.44
CA GLY A 17 -3.54 11.33 12.26
C GLY A 17 -4.22 10.90 13.55
N GLY A 18 -3.97 11.74 14.56
CA GLY A 18 -4.67 11.84 15.82
C GLY A 18 -4.44 13.26 16.33
N GLY A 19 -5.13 14.27 15.78
CA GLY A 19 -5.02 15.65 16.27
C GLY A 19 -5.52 16.79 15.38
N ARG A 20 -6.49 17.54 15.94
CA ARG A 20 -7.11 18.85 15.60
C ARG A 20 -8.24 18.94 14.57
N THR A 21 -8.42 17.97 13.69
CA THR A 21 -9.70 17.78 13.02
C THR A 21 -10.32 16.52 13.60
N TRP A 22 -11.60 16.57 13.94
CA TRP A 22 -12.37 15.42 14.45
C TRP A 22 -12.59 14.34 13.36
N GLU A 23 -11.70 14.24 12.37
CA GLU A 23 -11.75 13.31 11.24
C GLU A 23 -10.89 12.09 11.53
N GLY A 24 -11.29 11.28 12.52
CA GLY A 24 -10.95 9.86 12.63
C GLY A 24 -9.46 9.46 12.68
N PHE A 25 -9.23 8.15 12.82
CA PHE A 25 -7.94 7.51 12.58
C PHE A 25 -7.97 6.95 11.16
N ASP A 26 -7.30 7.61 10.21
CA ASP A 26 -7.26 7.13 8.84
C ASP A 26 -6.04 6.23 8.60
N TYR A 27 -6.27 5.02 8.11
CA TYR A 27 -5.23 4.12 7.63
C TYR A 27 -4.97 4.38 6.15
N LEU A 28 -3.71 4.54 5.76
CA LEU A 28 -3.30 4.66 4.35
C LEU A 28 -2.47 3.45 3.92
N ALA A 29 -2.91 2.74 2.89
CA ALA A 29 -2.08 1.79 2.16
C ALA A 29 -1.51 2.44 0.89
N THR A 30 -0.25 2.14 0.55
CA THR A 30 0.36 2.57 -0.72
C THR A 30 1.10 1.43 -1.41
N VAL A 31 1.10 1.42 -2.74
CA VAL A 31 1.86 0.50 -3.58
C VAL A 31 2.97 1.29 -4.26
N ILE A 32 4.21 0.86 -4.05
CA ILE A 32 5.42 1.47 -4.60
C ILE A 32 6.06 0.52 -5.61
N HIS A 33 6.34 1.04 -6.79
CA HIS A 33 7.10 0.33 -7.80
C HIS A 33 8.60 0.41 -7.49
N CYS A 34 9.26 -0.73 -7.22
CA CYS A 34 10.65 -0.74 -6.73
C CYS A 34 11.67 -0.08 -7.65
N HIS A 35 11.45 -0.22 -8.96
CA HIS A 35 12.41 0.24 -9.95
C HIS A 35 12.35 1.75 -10.16
N SER A 36 11.14 2.32 -10.23
CA SER A 36 10.96 3.76 -10.43
C SER A 36 10.84 4.56 -9.12
N LYS A 37 10.67 3.87 -7.98
CA LYS A 37 10.36 4.47 -6.67
C LYS A 37 9.05 5.28 -6.64
N MET A 38 8.21 5.12 -7.65
CA MET A 38 6.94 5.82 -7.75
C MET A 38 5.86 5.12 -6.94
N VAL A 39 4.99 5.91 -6.31
CA VAL A 39 3.72 5.42 -5.78
C VAL A 39 2.76 5.20 -6.94
N VAL A 40 2.41 3.94 -7.18
CA VAL A 40 1.53 3.51 -8.27
C VAL A 40 0.11 3.20 -7.78
N GLY A 41 -0.09 2.97 -6.48
CA GLY A 41 -1.41 2.72 -5.90
C GLY A 41 -1.53 3.32 -4.51
N ARG A 42 -2.74 3.72 -4.11
CA ARG A 42 -3.04 4.19 -2.76
C ARG A 42 -4.51 3.99 -2.41
N ALA A 43 -4.82 3.75 -1.15
CA ALA A 43 -6.18 3.73 -0.62
C ALA A 43 -6.17 4.18 0.85
N MET A 44 -7.26 4.84 1.29
CA MET A 44 -7.45 5.32 2.66
C MET A 44 -8.76 4.77 3.22
N ALA A 45 -8.77 4.38 4.49
CA ALA A 45 -9.98 3.98 5.22
C ALA A 45 -9.84 4.31 6.70
N ASP A 46 -10.96 4.49 7.39
CA ASP A 46 -11.02 4.72 8.84
C ASP A 46 -10.74 3.46 9.69
N HIS A 47 -10.41 2.34 9.04
CA HIS A 47 -10.17 1.06 9.69
C HIS A 47 -9.05 0.25 9.02
N TYR A 48 -8.33 -0.54 9.82
CA TYR A 48 -7.33 -1.47 9.31
C TYR A 48 -7.98 -2.79 8.87
N ARG A 49 -8.17 -2.97 7.56
CA ARG A 49 -8.66 -4.23 6.97
C ARG A 49 -7.81 -4.61 5.77
N THR A 50 -7.80 -5.91 5.45
CA THR A 50 -7.16 -6.43 4.24
C THR A 50 -7.72 -5.80 2.97
N SER A 51 -8.99 -5.38 2.97
CA SER A 51 -9.62 -4.64 1.85
C SER A 51 -8.87 -3.37 1.48
N LEU A 52 -8.34 -2.63 2.46
CA LEU A 52 -7.58 -1.41 2.22
C LEU A 52 -6.32 -1.67 1.37
N VAL A 53 -5.68 -2.82 1.56
CA VAL A 53 -4.54 -3.25 0.75
C VAL A 53 -4.98 -3.68 -0.64
N CYS A 54 -6.11 -4.40 -0.75
CA CYS A 54 -6.69 -4.75 -2.05
C CYS A 54 -7.01 -3.51 -2.89
N ASP A 55 -7.66 -2.49 -2.29
CA ASP A 55 -8.03 -1.25 -2.97
C ASP A 55 -6.79 -0.49 -3.49
N ALA A 56 -5.69 -0.50 -2.72
CA ALA A 56 -4.43 0.10 -3.15
C ALA A 56 -3.79 -0.67 -4.33
N ILE A 57 -3.92 -2.00 -4.36
CA ILE A 57 -3.45 -2.85 -5.47
C ILE A 57 -4.33 -2.65 -6.71
N ASP A 58 -5.64 -2.56 -6.56
CA ASP A 58 -6.58 -2.29 -7.66
C ASP A 58 -6.31 -0.93 -8.29
N THR A 59 -6.04 0.08 -7.44
CA THR A 59 -5.61 1.40 -7.90
C THR A 59 -4.27 1.34 -8.66
N ALA A 60 -3.35 0.46 -8.27
CA ALA A 60 -2.11 0.24 -9.01
C ALA A 60 -2.36 -0.45 -10.36
N ALA A 61 -3.28 -1.42 -10.41
CA ALA A 61 -3.64 -2.13 -11.64
C ALA A 61 -4.27 -1.20 -12.68
N GLY A 62 -5.01 -0.19 -12.24
CA GLY A 62 -5.55 0.85 -13.11
C GLY A 62 -4.51 1.82 -13.68
N LYS A 63 -3.32 1.94 -13.07
CA LYS A 63 -2.30 2.93 -13.47
C LYS A 63 -1.10 2.35 -14.20
N MET A 64 -0.85 1.04 -14.08
CA MET A 64 0.24 0.39 -14.78
C MET A 64 -0.14 -1.03 -15.19
N GLU A 65 0.40 -1.47 -16.33
CA GLU A 65 0.30 -2.86 -16.73
C GLU A 65 1.08 -3.74 -15.74
N MET A 66 0.36 -4.61 -15.05
CA MET A 66 0.97 -5.60 -14.16
C MET A 66 1.58 -6.70 -15.02
N GLN A 67 2.91 -6.71 -15.12
CA GLN A 67 3.60 -7.77 -15.84
C GLN A 67 3.39 -9.13 -15.16
N GLN A 68 3.25 -10.17 -15.97
CA GLN A 68 3.13 -11.54 -15.49
C GLN A 68 4.32 -11.89 -14.59
N GLY A 69 4.03 -12.38 -13.37
CA GLY A 69 5.05 -12.68 -12.36
C GLY A 69 5.39 -11.51 -11.43
N CYS A 70 4.65 -10.39 -11.47
CA CYS A 70 4.75 -9.34 -10.46
C CYS A 70 4.56 -9.91 -9.05
N VAL A 71 5.44 -9.51 -8.13
CA VAL A 71 5.38 -9.92 -6.72
C VAL A 71 5.10 -8.70 -5.86
N PHE A 72 4.03 -8.76 -5.07
CA PHE A 72 3.75 -7.79 -4.02
C PHE A 72 4.39 -8.23 -2.71
N ARG A 73 5.23 -7.37 -2.14
CA ARG A 73 5.80 -7.56 -0.80
C ARG A 73 5.21 -6.52 0.14
N SER A 74 4.43 -6.98 1.10
CA SER A 74 4.04 -6.16 2.26
C SER A 74 5.16 -6.20 3.28
N ASP A 75 5.60 -5.05 3.79
CA ASP A 75 6.26 -5.03 5.08
C ASP A 75 5.24 -5.51 6.11
N ARG A 76 5.60 -6.53 6.88
CA ARG A 76 4.81 -6.86 8.07
C ARG A 76 5.01 -5.68 9.01
N GLY A 77 4.05 -4.75 9.01
CA GLY A 77 4.00 -3.68 9.98
C GLY A 77 4.16 -4.29 11.37
N TRP A 78 5.20 -3.86 12.07
CA TRP A 78 5.33 -4.15 13.49
C TRP A 78 4.17 -3.41 14.16
N ASN A 79 3.11 -4.15 14.54
CA ASN A 79 2.11 -3.60 15.43
C ASN A 79 2.83 -3.29 16.74
N TYR A 80 3.17 -2.03 16.98
CA TYR A 80 3.33 -1.56 18.34
C TYR A 80 1.92 -1.59 18.94
N THR A 81 1.55 -2.78 19.45
CA THR A 81 0.45 -2.91 20.39
C THR A 81 0.71 -1.92 21.51
N HIS A 82 -0.24 -1.00 21.66
CA HIS A 82 -0.32 -0.07 22.76
C HIS A 82 -0.39 -0.86 24.08
N ASP A 83 0.12 -0.27 25.17
CA ASP A 83 -0.39 -0.57 26.52
C ASP A 83 -1.79 0.02 26.65
#